data_AF-A0A972BIR7-F1
#
_entry.id   AF-A0A972BIR7-F1
#
_cell.length_a   1.000
_cell.length_b   1.000
_cell.length_c   1.000
_cell.angle_alpha   90.00
_cell.angle_beta   90.00
_cell.angle_gamma   90.00
#
_symmetry.space_group_name_H-M   'P 1'
#
loop_
_entity.id
_entity.type
_entity.pdbx_description
1 polymer ?
#
loop_
_entity_poly.entity_id
_entity_poly.type
_entity_poly.pdbx_seq_one_letter_code
_entity_poly.pdbx_strand_id
1 'polypeptide(L)'
;MGWKWVIPSFRFEPGKLKGLAVQLAAEIPDGDGPLEEPVSEGLDLEGILNVLRSIDEADVEREAARFSTRDVDQICYGFPQIRDSDPAKPKAARLLLHRWKTRYARSVWKHFQSSYADRYLPVLVARGLSEGNLVHEPEAAATLLAAMTSENPVAYIGIIFAISLSPFADLLDLYEISSDSPLALELLRQYFLLEYPEMYKARETSEFIHSSLDEFWHRWKDDYRRVIDNYLHLLDEFDDNDVVLVHALEHLRRPDEPDGRRLWEGISEESQRKFMKWLDWRTVVDFFDRLAYDSERLAFWRMFKDGLEYVRVRNAGNTKAIFLVFPQVAVIEFLDINNAAYIYPRHVYEQRFARHASGRRSITYPPSLKDRDACVLWIHHSREWQARYYHEVARLVR
;
A
#
# COMPACT_ATOMS: atom_id res chain seq x y z
N MET A 1 11.08 0.64 29.47
CA MET A 1 10.21 -0.38 30.09
C MET A 1 9.49 -1.10 28.97
N GLY A 2 9.88 -2.33 28.65
CA GLY A 2 9.29 -3.09 27.54
C GLY A 2 8.05 -3.85 28.01
N TRP A 3 6.92 -3.62 27.36
CA TRP A 3 5.69 -4.35 27.61
C TRP A 3 5.72 -5.66 26.82
N LYS A 4 5.74 -6.79 27.53
CA LYS A 4 5.64 -8.13 26.95
C LYS A 4 4.17 -8.47 26.79
N TRP A 5 3.67 -8.48 25.55
CA TRP A 5 2.34 -9.00 25.25
C TRP A 5 2.32 -10.51 25.47
N VAL A 6 1.56 -10.96 26.47
CA VAL A 6 1.23 -12.37 26.68
C VAL A 6 -0.14 -12.59 26.07
N ILE A 7 -0.19 -13.23 24.91
CA ILE A 7 -1.47 -13.67 24.31
C ILE A 7 -1.98 -14.84 25.15
N PRO A 8 -3.17 -14.76 25.77
CA PRO A 8 -3.74 -15.89 26.50
C PRO A 8 -4.04 -17.02 25.50
N SER A 9 -3.47 -18.20 25.71
CA SER A 9 -3.86 -19.37 24.93
C SER A 9 -5.27 -19.78 25.32
N PHE A 10 -6.26 -19.42 24.50
CA PHE A 10 -7.62 -19.91 24.67
C PHE A 10 -7.70 -21.35 24.17
N ARG A 11 -7.62 -22.33 25.08
CA ARG A 11 -8.02 -23.71 24.78
C ARG A 11 -9.53 -23.80 24.95
N PHE A 12 -10.24 -23.92 23.83
CA PHE A 12 -11.64 -24.30 23.86
C PHE A 12 -11.73 -25.78 24.25
N GLU A 13 -11.93 -26.05 25.53
CA GLU A 13 -12.33 -27.37 26.03
C GLU A 13 -13.84 -27.36 26.24
N PRO A 14 -14.64 -27.95 25.34
CA PRO A 14 -16.08 -27.85 25.44
C PRO A 14 -16.60 -28.86 26.46
N GLY A 15 -16.38 -28.58 27.75
CA GLY A 15 -16.87 -29.44 28.85
C GLY A 15 -18.38 -29.68 28.77
N LYS A 16 -19.13 -28.69 28.27
CA LYS A 16 -20.58 -28.80 28.03
C LYS A 16 -20.95 -29.73 26.87
N LEU A 17 -20.13 -29.84 25.82
CA LEU A 17 -20.36 -30.80 24.73
C LEU A 17 -20.05 -32.24 25.17
N LYS A 18 -19.01 -32.43 26.01
CA LYS A 18 -18.76 -33.74 26.64
C LYS A 18 -19.93 -34.17 27.52
N GLY A 19 -20.47 -33.26 28.33
CA GLY A 19 -21.65 -33.52 29.16
C GLY A 19 -22.88 -33.88 28.32
N LEU A 20 -23.14 -33.12 27.26
CA LEU A 20 -24.27 -33.35 26.35
C LEU A 20 -24.14 -34.68 25.59
N ALA A 21 -22.94 -35.04 25.14
CA ALA A 21 -22.69 -36.31 24.47
C ALA A 21 -22.94 -37.52 25.39
N VAL A 22 -22.56 -37.43 26.67
CA VAL A 22 -22.84 -38.46 27.68
C VAL A 22 -24.34 -38.54 28.00
N GLN A 23 -25.02 -37.39 28.10
CA GLN A 23 -26.48 -37.34 28.29
C GLN A 23 -27.23 -37.98 27.12
N LEU A 24 -26.86 -37.63 25.89
CA LEU A 24 -27.45 -38.20 24.68
C LEU A 24 -27.18 -39.70 24.55
N ALA A 25 -25.99 -40.17 24.93
CA ALA A 25 -25.65 -41.59 24.94
C ALA A 25 -26.46 -42.39 25.98
N ALA A 26 -26.86 -41.77 27.10
CA ALA A 26 -27.66 -42.41 28.14
C ALA A 26 -29.18 -42.44 27.84
N GLU A 27 -29.65 -41.61 26.90
CA GLU A 27 -31.05 -41.55 26.48
C GLU A 27 -31.38 -42.50 25.31
N ILE A 28 -30.37 -43.13 24.71
CA ILE A 28 -30.53 -44.11 23.62
C ILE A 28 -30.64 -45.52 24.24
N PRO A 29 -31.74 -46.26 24.01
CA PRO A 29 -31.90 -47.63 24.51
C PRO A 29 -30.80 -48.57 23.98
N ASP A 30 -30.33 -49.51 24.82
CA ASP A 30 -29.25 -50.49 24.59
C ASP A 30 -29.40 -51.45 23.37
N GLY A 31 -30.24 -51.12 22.38
CA GLY A 31 -30.44 -51.88 21.15
C GLY A 31 -29.90 -51.23 19.87
N ASP A 32 -29.67 -49.92 19.86
CA ASP A 32 -29.14 -49.17 18.71
C ASP A 32 -28.08 -48.20 19.22
N GLY A 33 -26.95 -48.73 19.68
CA GLY A 33 -25.74 -47.91 19.81
C GLY A 33 -25.48 -47.21 18.46
N PRO A 34 -24.94 -45.97 18.44
CA PRO A 34 -24.41 -45.43 17.19
C PRO A 34 -23.49 -46.53 16.66
N LEU A 35 -23.81 -47.08 15.48
CA LEU A 35 -22.94 -48.01 14.78
C LEU A 35 -21.54 -47.45 14.98
N GLU A 36 -20.71 -48.17 15.74
CA GLU A 36 -19.28 -47.91 15.74
C GLU A 36 -18.93 -48.08 14.28
N GLU A 37 -18.95 -46.97 13.52
CA GLU A 37 -18.38 -46.94 12.19
C GLU A 37 -17.01 -47.54 12.43
N PRO A 38 -16.71 -48.70 11.83
CA PRO A 38 -15.44 -49.35 12.05
C PRO A 38 -14.42 -48.27 11.83
N VAL A 39 -13.59 -48.00 12.84
CA VAL A 39 -12.48 -47.06 12.75
C VAL A 39 -11.58 -47.68 11.70
N SER A 40 -11.91 -47.46 10.43
CA SER A 40 -11.07 -47.87 9.33
C SER A 40 -9.80 -47.11 9.61
N GLU A 41 -8.71 -47.82 9.86
CA GLU A 41 -7.37 -47.28 9.89
C GLU A 41 -7.10 -46.70 8.49
N GLY A 42 -7.65 -45.51 8.25
CA GLY A 42 -7.44 -44.78 7.01
C GLY A 42 -5.96 -44.48 6.91
N LEU A 43 -5.42 -44.59 5.70
CA LEU A 43 -4.04 -44.23 5.44
C LEU A 43 -3.81 -42.78 5.89
N ASP A 44 -2.64 -42.50 6.44
CA ASP A 44 -2.24 -41.10 6.61
C ASP A 44 -1.99 -40.47 5.23
N LEU A 45 -1.83 -39.15 5.19
CA LEU A 45 -1.65 -38.43 3.92
C LEU A 45 -0.48 -39.03 3.11
N GLU A 46 0.63 -39.36 3.75
CA GLU A 46 1.80 -39.92 3.07
C GLU A 46 1.55 -41.32 2.49
N GLY A 47 0.81 -42.18 3.22
CA GLY A 47 0.33 -43.45 2.70
C GLY A 47 -0.51 -43.29 1.44
N ILE A 48 -1.44 -42.33 1.43
CA ILE A 48 -2.27 -42.03 0.26
C ILE A 48 -1.42 -41.51 -0.91
N LEU A 49 -0.47 -40.62 -0.64
CA LEU A 49 0.45 -40.09 -1.65
C LEU A 49 1.32 -41.19 -2.26
N ASN A 50 1.81 -42.15 -1.47
CA ASN A 50 2.57 -43.29 -1.98
C ASN A 50 1.76 -44.14 -2.96
N VAL A 51 0.47 -44.35 -2.71
CA VAL A 51 -0.42 -45.02 -3.67
C VAL A 51 -0.59 -44.18 -4.94
N LEU A 52 -0.78 -42.87 -4.82
CA LEU A 52 -0.87 -41.99 -6.00
C LEU A 52 0.42 -42.01 -6.83
N ARG A 53 1.60 -42.06 -6.20
CA ARG A 53 2.88 -42.11 -6.91
C ARG A 53 2.99 -43.35 -7.80
N SER A 54 2.43 -44.49 -7.41
CA SER A 54 2.49 -45.75 -8.18
C SER A 54 1.47 -45.85 -9.32
N ILE A 55 0.44 -45.00 -9.34
CA ILE A 55 -0.58 -44.97 -10.40
C ILE A 55 -0.11 -44.06 -11.54
N ASP A 56 -0.15 -44.51 -12.79
CA ASP A 56 0.11 -43.64 -13.93
C ASP A 56 -0.92 -42.50 -14.01
N GLU A 57 -0.48 -41.29 -14.40
CA GLU A 57 -1.35 -40.10 -14.35
C GLU A 57 -2.63 -40.24 -15.20
N ALA A 58 -2.55 -41.01 -16.31
CA ALA A 58 -3.68 -41.32 -17.18
C ALA A 58 -4.70 -42.28 -16.54
N ASP A 59 -4.28 -43.08 -15.56
CA ASP A 59 -5.11 -44.11 -14.92
C ASP A 59 -5.77 -43.65 -13.62
N VAL A 60 -5.44 -42.45 -13.13
CA VAL A 60 -5.95 -41.90 -11.86
C VAL A 60 -7.48 -41.94 -11.77
N GLU A 61 -8.19 -41.60 -12.86
CA GLU A 61 -9.66 -41.60 -12.87
C GLU A 61 -10.22 -43.02 -12.79
N ARG A 62 -9.61 -43.99 -13.49
CA ARG A 62 -10.02 -45.40 -13.45
C ARG A 62 -9.79 -45.99 -12.06
N GLU A 63 -8.69 -45.62 -11.42
CA GLU A 63 -8.30 -46.09 -10.10
C GLU A 63 -8.95 -45.28 -8.97
N ALA A 64 -9.68 -44.21 -9.27
CA ALA A 64 -10.24 -43.29 -8.28
C ALA A 64 -11.17 -43.97 -7.26
N ALA A 65 -11.86 -45.05 -7.67
CA ALA A 65 -12.74 -45.83 -6.81
C ALA A 65 -12.01 -46.55 -5.66
N ARG A 66 -10.69 -46.75 -5.77
CA ARG A 66 -9.87 -47.36 -4.71
C ARG A 66 -9.70 -46.46 -3.49
N PHE A 67 -9.81 -45.15 -3.67
CA PHE A 67 -9.70 -44.18 -2.59
C PHE A 67 -11.06 -44.05 -1.88
N SER A 68 -11.03 -44.22 -0.56
CA SER A 68 -12.20 -44.01 0.29
C SER A 68 -12.56 -42.52 0.33
N THR A 69 -13.77 -42.20 0.81
CA THR A 69 -14.16 -40.80 1.04
C THR A 69 -13.17 -40.09 1.96
N ARG A 70 -12.72 -40.77 3.02
CA ARG A 70 -11.79 -40.22 4.01
C ARG A 70 -10.43 -39.91 3.39
N ASP A 71 -9.95 -40.77 2.49
CA ASP A 71 -8.67 -40.55 1.80
C ASP A 71 -8.75 -39.29 0.91
N VAL A 72 -9.86 -39.14 0.16
CA VAL A 72 -10.08 -37.95 -0.68
C VAL A 72 -10.22 -36.68 0.16
N ASP A 73 -10.91 -36.76 1.31
CA ASP A 73 -10.98 -35.64 2.26
C ASP A 73 -9.58 -35.27 2.78
N GLN A 74 -8.76 -36.26 3.19
CA GLN A 74 -7.37 -36.04 3.62
C GLN A 74 -6.51 -35.40 2.54
N ILE A 75 -6.64 -35.84 1.28
CA ILE A 75 -5.97 -35.19 0.15
C ILE A 75 -6.42 -33.74 0.02
N CYS A 76 -7.74 -33.48 0.07
CA CYS A 76 -8.27 -32.12 -0.07
C CYS A 76 -7.69 -31.19 0.99
N TYR A 77 -7.79 -31.55 2.28
CA TYR A 77 -7.32 -30.73 3.40
C TYR A 77 -5.79 -30.68 3.51
N GLY A 78 -5.10 -31.73 3.08
CA GLY A 78 -3.63 -31.84 3.05
C GLY A 78 -2.99 -31.28 1.78
N PHE A 79 -3.78 -30.85 0.78
CA PHE A 79 -3.28 -30.51 -0.55
C PHE A 79 -2.13 -29.49 -0.58
N PRO A 80 -2.12 -28.42 0.24
CA PRO A 80 -0.99 -27.47 0.27
C PRO A 80 0.33 -28.06 0.78
N GLN A 81 0.28 -29.18 1.51
CA GLN A 81 1.47 -29.83 2.06
C GLN A 81 2.21 -30.65 1.00
N ILE A 82 1.53 -30.99 -0.09
CA ILE A 82 2.12 -31.70 -1.23
C ILE A 82 2.96 -30.70 -2.02
N ARG A 83 4.26 -30.96 -2.16
CA ARG A 83 5.18 -30.10 -2.92
C ARG A 83 4.85 -30.13 -4.41
N ASP A 84 5.02 -29.01 -5.10
CA ASP A 84 4.79 -28.92 -6.55
C ASP A 84 5.68 -29.85 -7.38
N SER A 85 6.87 -30.18 -6.86
CA SER A 85 7.79 -31.14 -7.48
C SER A 85 7.40 -32.60 -7.26
N ASP A 86 6.43 -32.89 -6.40
CA ASP A 86 6.00 -34.26 -6.11
C ASP A 86 5.11 -34.80 -7.24
N PRO A 87 5.44 -35.95 -7.86
CA PRO A 87 4.61 -36.55 -8.90
C PRO A 87 3.20 -36.93 -8.44
N ALA A 88 2.94 -37.01 -7.13
CA ALA A 88 1.60 -37.21 -6.59
C ALA A 88 0.70 -35.97 -6.73
N LYS A 89 1.25 -34.76 -6.79
CA LYS A 89 0.48 -33.49 -6.84
C LYS A 89 -0.51 -33.40 -8.02
N PRO A 90 -0.08 -33.58 -9.29
CA PRO A 90 -1.02 -33.57 -10.42
C PRO A 90 -2.08 -34.68 -10.31
N LYS A 91 -1.69 -35.86 -9.81
CA LYS A 91 -2.58 -37.01 -9.63
C LYS A 91 -3.63 -36.75 -8.54
N ALA A 92 -3.22 -36.14 -7.43
CA ALA A 92 -4.11 -35.70 -6.37
C ALA A 92 -5.12 -34.67 -6.88
N ALA A 93 -4.70 -33.70 -7.70
CA ALA A 93 -5.60 -32.73 -8.31
C ALA A 93 -6.63 -33.41 -9.23
N ARG A 94 -6.19 -34.34 -10.10
CA ARG A 94 -7.10 -35.13 -10.95
C ARG A 94 -8.09 -35.96 -10.12
N LEU A 95 -7.62 -36.62 -9.05
CA LEU A 95 -8.48 -37.38 -8.17
C LEU A 95 -9.53 -36.48 -7.50
N LEU A 96 -9.15 -35.30 -7.03
CA LEU A 96 -10.07 -34.33 -6.43
C LEU A 96 -11.11 -33.83 -7.44
N LEU A 97 -10.72 -33.54 -8.68
CA LEU A 97 -11.65 -33.15 -9.74
C LEU A 97 -12.65 -34.26 -10.06
N HIS A 98 -12.20 -35.52 -10.10
CA HIS A 98 -13.04 -36.67 -10.39
C HIS A 98 -13.97 -37.06 -9.24
N ARG A 99 -13.47 -37.02 -7.99
CA ARG A 99 -14.22 -37.35 -6.77
C ARG A 99 -14.68 -36.10 -6.02
N TRP A 100 -15.02 -35.06 -6.77
CA TRP A 100 -15.34 -33.75 -6.22
C TRP A 100 -16.56 -33.78 -5.29
N LYS A 101 -16.50 -32.95 -4.25
CA LYS A 101 -17.62 -32.71 -3.33
C LYS A 101 -17.75 -31.22 -3.10
N THR A 102 -18.99 -30.73 -3.00
CA THR A 102 -19.34 -29.34 -2.70
C THR A 102 -18.53 -28.74 -1.55
N ARG A 103 -18.30 -29.49 -0.47
CA ARG A 103 -17.53 -29.04 0.70
C ARG A 103 -16.07 -28.69 0.40
N TYR A 104 -15.49 -29.20 -0.69
CA TYR A 104 -14.10 -28.93 -1.06
C TYR A 104 -13.89 -27.53 -1.60
N ALA A 105 -14.93 -26.89 -2.17
CA ALA A 105 -14.83 -25.57 -2.78
C ALA A 105 -14.16 -24.56 -1.82
N ARG A 106 -14.70 -24.42 -0.60
CA ARG A 106 -14.18 -23.49 0.41
C ARG A 106 -12.75 -23.82 0.85
N SER A 107 -12.42 -25.11 0.99
CA SER A 107 -11.08 -25.53 1.38
C SER A 107 -10.06 -25.22 0.30
N VAL A 108 -10.37 -25.55 -0.96
CA VAL A 108 -9.51 -25.25 -2.11
C VAL A 108 -9.33 -23.74 -2.28
N TRP A 109 -10.39 -22.94 -2.07
CA TRP A 109 -10.26 -21.48 -2.11
C TRP A 109 -9.32 -20.95 -1.03
N LYS A 110 -9.46 -21.42 0.20
CA LYS A 110 -8.53 -21.10 1.29
C LYS A 110 -7.10 -21.52 0.97
N HIS A 111 -6.92 -22.67 0.31
CA HIS A 111 -5.61 -23.10 -0.18
C HIS A 111 -5.06 -22.16 -1.24
N PHE A 112 -5.89 -21.73 -2.20
CA PHE A 112 -5.46 -20.77 -3.22
C PHE A 112 -5.05 -19.44 -2.60
N GLN A 113 -5.79 -18.93 -1.62
CA GLN A 113 -5.42 -17.71 -0.90
C GLN A 113 -4.05 -17.80 -0.19
N SER A 114 -3.70 -19.00 0.30
CA SER A 114 -2.44 -19.25 1.02
C SER A 114 -1.28 -19.72 0.13
N SER A 115 -1.56 -20.17 -1.10
CA SER A 115 -0.60 -20.75 -2.01
C SER A 115 -0.97 -20.45 -3.47
N TYR A 116 -1.24 -19.18 -3.79
CA TYR A 116 -1.76 -18.75 -5.09
C TYR A 116 -0.83 -19.07 -6.28
N ALA A 117 0.46 -19.36 -6.01
CA ALA A 117 1.44 -19.77 -7.02
C ALA A 117 1.33 -21.25 -7.42
N ASP A 118 0.58 -22.08 -6.67
CA ASP A 118 0.36 -23.50 -6.99
C ASP A 118 -0.51 -23.61 -8.25
N ARG A 119 0.09 -24.11 -9.33
CA ARG A 119 -0.54 -24.21 -10.65
C ARG A 119 -1.74 -25.15 -10.72
N TYR A 120 -1.96 -26.00 -9.72
CA TYR A 120 -3.07 -26.95 -9.69
C TYR A 120 -4.30 -26.42 -8.94
N LEU A 121 -4.15 -25.37 -8.13
CA LEU A 121 -5.27 -24.80 -7.39
C LEU A 121 -6.29 -24.07 -8.29
N PRO A 122 -5.91 -23.29 -9.32
CA PRO A 122 -6.88 -22.58 -10.17
C PRO A 122 -7.96 -23.49 -10.76
N VAL A 123 -7.59 -24.66 -11.29
CA VAL A 123 -8.57 -25.60 -11.88
C VAL A 123 -9.52 -26.18 -10.81
N LEU A 124 -9.03 -26.42 -9.60
CA LEU A 124 -9.86 -26.89 -8.49
C LEU A 124 -10.81 -25.78 -8.00
N VAL A 125 -10.35 -24.53 -7.93
CA VAL A 125 -11.19 -23.37 -7.58
C VAL A 125 -12.27 -23.16 -8.65
N ALA A 126 -11.91 -23.22 -9.94
CA ALA A 126 -12.83 -23.13 -11.06
C ALA A 126 -13.94 -24.20 -10.99
N ARG A 127 -13.59 -25.42 -10.58
CA ARG A 127 -14.57 -26.49 -10.33
C ARG A 127 -15.54 -26.11 -9.21
N GLY A 128 -15.04 -25.59 -8.09
CA GLY A 128 -15.88 -25.15 -6.97
C GLY A 128 -16.82 -23.99 -7.33
N LEU A 129 -16.36 -23.05 -8.15
CA LEU A 129 -17.17 -21.93 -8.67
C LEU A 129 -18.26 -22.41 -9.63
N SER A 130 -17.93 -23.34 -10.52
CA SER A 130 -18.88 -23.90 -11.51
C SER A 130 -20.05 -24.66 -10.86
N GLU A 131 -19.84 -25.20 -9.66
CA GLU A 131 -20.89 -25.88 -8.89
C GLU A 131 -21.67 -24.92 -7.96
N GLY A 132 -21.37 -23.62 -7.97
CA GLY A 132 -22.13 -22.57 -7.27
C GLY A 132 -21.93 -22.52 -5.75
N ASN A 133 -20.80 -23.03 -5.24
CA ASN A 133 -20.63 -23.27 -3.79
C ASN A 133 -19.58 -22.38 -3.12
N LEU A 134 -18.98 -21.43 -3.84
CA LEU A 134 -17.85 -20.66 -3.33
C LEU A 134 -18.18 -19.21 -2.96
N VAL A 135 -18.83 -18.46 -3.84
CA VAL A 135 -19.13 -17.04 -3.64
C VAL A 135 -20.62 -16.82 -3.81
N HIS A 136 -21.20 -16.05 -2.91
CA HIS A 136 -22.65 -15.78 -2.90
C HIS A 136 -23.11 -14.89 -4.05
N GLU A 137 -22.29 -13.92 -4.45
CA GLU A 137 -22.61 -12.98 -5.52
C GLU A 137 -22.32 -13.58 -6.91
N PRO A 138 -23.32 -13.73 -7.79
CA PRO A 138 -23.15 -14.40 -9.08
C PRO A 138 -22.13 -13.72 -10.01
N GLU A 139 -22.08 -12.39 -10.01
CA GLU A 139 -21.14 -11.62 -10.84
C GLU A 139 -19.69 -11.79 -10.37
N ALA A 140 -19.47 -11.80 -9.06
CA ALA A 140 -18.16 -12.07 -8.46
C ALA A 140 -17.72 -13.51 -8.75
N ALA A 141 -18.64 -14.48 -8.64
CA ALA A 141 -18.36 -15.87 -8.98
C ALA A 141 -17.98 -16.05 -10.46
N ALA A 142 -18.71 -15.39 -11.38
CA ALA A 142 -18.39 -15.42 -12.80
C ALA A 142 -17.03 -14.80 -13.11
N THR A 143 -16.70 -13.68 -12.43
CA THR A 143 -15.41 -13.00 -12.58
C THR A 143 -14.25 -13.85 -12.07
N LEU A 144 -14.39 -14.49 -10.90
CA LEU A 144 -13.38 -15.42 -10.41
C LEU A 144 -13.23 -16.65 -11.32
N LEU A 145 -14.33 -17.16 -11.88
CA LEU A 145 -14.25 -18.29 -12.81
C LEU A 145 -13.44 -17.92 -14.06
N ALA A 146 -13.70 -16.74 -14.63
CA ALA A 146 -12.90 -16.20 -15.72
C ALA A 146 -11.42 -16.03 -15.32
N ALA A 147 -11.15 -15.53 -14.12
CA ALA A 147 -9.78 -15.40 -13.61
C ALA A 147 -9.08 -16.77 -13.50
N MET A 148 -9.72 -17.78 -12.90
CA MET A 148 -9.13 -19.11 -12.69
C MET A 148 -8.87 -19.88 -13.98
N THR A 149 -9.49 -19.47 -15.08
CA THR A 149 -9.29 -20.04 -16.42
C THR A 149 -8.31 -19.23 -17.28
N SER A 150 -7.87 -18.08 -16.80
CA SER A 150 -6.84 -17.26 -17.45
C SER A 150 -5.43 -17.85 -17.24
N GLU A 151 -4.47 -17.40 -18.05
CA GLU A 151 -3.05 -17.79 -17.93
C GLU A 151 -2.43 -17.37 -16.58
N ASN A 152 -2.88 -16.24 -16.02
CA ASN A 152 -2.41 -15.74 -14.74
C ASN A 152 -3.62 -15.25 -13.90
N PRO A 153 -4.22 -16.15 -13.09
CA PRO A 153 -5.40 -15.83 -12.31
C PRO A 153 -5.20 -14.66 -11.35
N VAL A 154 -4.03 -14.54 -10.71
CA VAL A 154 -3.76 -13.47 -9.76
C VAL A 154 -3.66 -12.13 -10.48
N ALA A 155 -2.94 -12.07 -11.60
CA ALA A 155 -2.86 -10.86 -12.43
C ALA A 155 -4.24 -10.42 -12.94
N TYR A 156 -5.07 -11.38 -13.36
CA TYR A 156 -6.43 -11.09 -13.79
C TYR A 156 -7.25 -10.47 -12.65
N ILE A 157 -7.22 -11.06 -11.45
CA ILE A 157 -7.92 -10.50 -10.28
C ILE A 157 -7.37 -9.12 -9.92
N GLY A 158 -6.06 -8.92 -9.96
CA GLY A 158 -5.43 -7.62 -9.70
C GLY A 158 -5.93 -6.53 -10.64
N ILE A 159 -6.08 -6.82 -11.93
CA ILE A 159 -6.66 -5.90 -12.91
C ILE A 159 -8.12 -5.58 -12.57
N ILE A 160 -8.93 -6.59 -12.25
CA ILE A 160 -10.33 -6.39 -11.85
C ILE A 160 -10.42 -5.49 -10.63
N PHE A 161 -9.56 -5.69 -9.63
CA PHE A 161 -9.54 -4.86 -8.44
C PHE A 161 -9.19 -3.41 -8.79
N ALA A 162 -8.17 -3.22 -9.63
CA ALA A 162 -7.71 -1.90 -10.01
C ALA A 162 -8.76 -1.08 -10.80
N ILE A 163 -9.52 -1.73 -11.70
CA ILE A 163 -10.56 -1.05 -12.51
C ILE A 163 -11.91 -0.92 -11.79
N SER A 164 -12.18 -1.73 -10.76
CA SER A 164 -13.45 -1.68 -10.01
C SER A 164 -13.61 -0.36 -9.28
N LEU A 165 -14.84 0.16 -9.15
CA LEU A 165 -15.08 1.41 -8.41
C LEU A 165 -15.06 1.26 -6.89
N SER A 166 -15.13 0.02 -6.39
CA SER A 166 -15.19 -0.25 -4.95
C SER A 166 -13.81 -0.18 -4.28
N PRO A 167 -13.71 0.27 -3.02
CA PRO A 167 -12.50 0.18 -2.20
C PRO A 167 -11.90 -1.24 -2.15
N PHE A 168 -10.59 -1.33 -1.98
CA PHE A 168 -9.86 -2.60 -1.95
C PHE A 168 -10.38 -3.56 -0.87
N ALA A 169 -10.69 -3.05 0.33
CA ALA A 169 -11.22 -3.85 1.43
C ALA A 169 -12.59 -4.46 1.08
N ASP A 170 -13.48 -3.69 0.47
CA ASP A 170 -14.80 -4.16 0.04
C ASP A 170 -14.70 -5.24 -1.03
N LEU A 171 -13.67 -5.16 -1.89
CA LEU A 171 -13.38 -6.18 -2.89
C LEU A 171 -12.87 -7.47 -2.24
N LEU A 172 -12.00 -7.40 -1.24
CA LEU A 172 -11.59 -8.59 -0.49
C LEU A 172 -12.81 -9.29 0.12
N ASP A 173 -13.72 -8.53 0.74
CA ASP A 173 -14.93 -9.07 1.33
C ASP A 173 -15.86 -9.69 0.25
N LEU A 174 -16.08 -9.00 -0.86
CA LEU A 174 -16.89 -9.48 -1.99
C LEU A 174 -16.40 -10.82 -2.54
N TYR A 175 -15.08 -11.01 -2.61
CA TYR A 175 -14.47 -12.24 -3.11
C TYR A 175 -14.11 -13.24 -2.00
N GLU A 176 -14.53 -13.00 -0.76
CA GLU A 176 -14.24 -13.82 0.42
C GLU A 176 -12.72 -14.10 0.59
N ILE A 177 -11.88 -13.10 0.33
CA ILE A 177 -10.42 -13.17 0.47
C ILE A 177 -10.04 -12.67 1.87
N SER A 178 -9.32 -13.50 2.62
CA SER A 178 -8.82 -13.12 3.95
C SER A 178 -7.75 -12.03 3.79
N SER A 179 -7.90 -10.90 4.49
CA SER A 179 -7.03 -9.73 4.36
C SER A 179 -5.57 -9.97 4.77
N ASP A 180 -5.32 -10.99 5.59
CA ASP A 180 -3.98 -11.43 6.02
C ASP A 180 -3.38 -12.52 5.12
N SER A 181 -4.10 -12.95 4.08
CA SER A 181 -3.64 -14.01 3.20
C SER A 181 -2.51 -13.55 2.27
N PRO A 182 -1.59 -14.46 1.89
CA PRO A 182 -0.61 -14.20 0.84
C PRO A 182 -1.21 -13.66 -0.45
N LEU A 183 -2.40 -14.15 -0.85
CA LEU A 183 -3.10 -13.64 -2.03
C LEU A 183 -3.53 -12.19 -1.85
N ALA A 184 -4.14 -11.80 -0.72
CA ALA A 184 -4.54 -10.42 -0.48
C ALA A 184 -3.34 -9.46 -0.58
N LEU A 185 -2.19 -9.87 -0.05
CA LEU A 185 -0.95 -9.10 -0.11
C LEU A 185 -0.40 -8.95 -1.54
N GLU A 186 -0.43 -10.01 -2.35
CA GLU A 186 -0.03 -9.93 -3.75
C GLU A 186 -1.03 -9.11 -4.59
N LEU A 187 -2.33 -9.20 -4.29
CA LEU A 187 -3.34 -8.36 -4.93
C LEU A 187 -3.15 -6.89 -4.55
N LEU A 188 -2.85 -6.59 -3.29
CA LEU A 188 -2.51 -5.23 -2.83
C LEU A 188 -1.29 -4.71 -3.58
N ARG A 189 -0.26 -5.56 -3.71
CA ARG A 189 0.95 -5.23 -4.45
C ARG A 189 0.66 -4.84 -5.89
N GLN A 190 -0.13 -5.65 -6.59
CA GLN A 190 -0.52 -5.37 -7.98
C GLN A 190 -1.43 -4.16 -8.07
N TYR A 191 -2.36 -3.98 -7.14
CA TYR A 191 -3.28 -2.86 -7.10
C TYR A 191 -2.54 -1.51 -7.15
N PHE A 192 -1.50 -1.33 -6.35
CA PHE A 192 -0.68 -0.10 -6.34
C PHE A 192 0.28 0.03 -7.53
N LEU A 193 0.74 -1.10 -8.10
CA LEU A 193 1.62 -1.10 -9.27
C LEU A 193 0.89 -0.85 -10.58
N LEU A 194 -0.42 -1.12 -10.61
CA LEU A 194 -1.29 -0.80 -11.72
C LEU A 194 -1.65 0.70 -11.65
N GLU A 195 -1.17 1.46 -12.61
CA GLU A 195 -1.14 2.92 -12.65
C GLU A 195 -2.53 3.60 -12.78
N TYR A 196 -3.40 3.46 -11.77
CA TYR A 196 -4.76 3.99 -11.77
C TYR A 196 -4.93 5.21 -10.83
N PRO A 197 -5.12 6.43 -11.35
CA PRO A 197 -5.22 7.65 -10.52
C PRO A 197 -6.38 7.67 -9.51
N GLU A 198 -7.51 7.05 -9.87
CA GLU A 198 -8.74 7.09 -9.06
C GLU A 198 -8.57 6.42 -7.69
N MET A 199 -7.68 5.43 -7.61
CA MET A 199 -7.29 4.79 -6.36
C MET A 199 -6.83 5.83 -5.33
N TYR A 200 -5.95 6.73 -5.73
CA TYR A 200 -5.34 7.72 -4.84
C TYR A 200 -6.26 8.91 -4.55
N LYS A 201 -7.11 9.29 -5.51
CA LYS A 201 -7.89 10.53 -5.43
C LYS A 201 -9.23 10.39 -4.72
N ALA A 202 -9.94 9.30 -4.96
CA ALA A 202 -11.37 9.23 -4.64
C ALA A 202 -11.79 7.92 -3.99
N ARG A 203 -11.10 6.82 -4.30
CA ARG A 203 -11.56 5.49 -3.90
C ARG A 203 -11.07 5.09 -2.52
N GLU A 204 -9.77 5.22 -2.26
CA GLU A 204 -9.18 4.78 -1.01
C GLU A 204 -9.06 5.91 0.01
N THR A 205 -9.13 5.54 1.29
CA THR A 205 -8.90 6.50 2.37
C THR A 205 -7.41 6.76 2.54
N SER A 206 -7.06 7.93 3.07
CA SER A 206 -5.65 8.25 3.36
C SER A 206 -5.02 7.27 4.37
N GLU A 207 -5.80 6.73 5.31
CA GLU A 207 -5.33 5.71 6.27
C GLU A 207 -4.99 4.38 5.58
N PHE A 208 -5.82 3.95 4.62
CA PHE A 208 -5.54 2.76 3.82
C PHE A 208 -4.29 2.95 2.95
N ILE A 209 -4.16 4.09 2.28
CA ILE A 209 -2.98 4.41 1.46
C ILE A 209 -1.72 4.41 2.33
N HIS A 210 -1.75 5.08 3.49
CA HIS A 210 -0.61 5.13 4.41
C HIS A 210 -0.19 3.73 4.88
N SER A 211 -1.12 2.94 5.40
CA SER A 211 -0.82 1.60 5.90
C SER A 211 -0.33 0.64 4.80
N SER A 212 -0.84 0.80 3.58
CA SER A 212 -0.37 0.05 2.42
C SER A 212 1.06 0.46 2.03
N LEU A 213 1.38 1.74 2.04
CA LEU A 213 2.73 2.23 1.75
C LEU A 213 3.76 1.78 2.81
N ASP A 214 3.37 1.72 4.09
CA ASP A 214 4.20 1.16 5.16
C ASP A 214 4.53 -0.32 4.88
N GLU A 215 3.53 -1.10 4.49
CA GLU A 215 3.67 -2.50 4.12
C GLU A 215 4.65 -2.67 2.95
N PHE A 216 4.50 -1.86 1.89
CA PHE A 216 5.43 -1.83 0.75
C PHE A 216 6.86 -1.49 1.17
N TRP A 217 7.04 -0.46 2.00
CA TRP A 217 8.35 -0.06 2.48
C TRP A 217 9.06 -1.19 3.24
N HIS A 218 8.32 -1.95 4.04
CA HIS A 218 8.87 -3.05 4.83
C HIS A 218 9.12 -4.33 4.03
N ARG A 219 8.28 -4.65 3.05
CA ARG A 219 8.32 -5.94 2.34
C ARG A 219 8.88 -5.87 0.92
N TRP A 220 8.62 -4.78 0.19
CA TRP A 220 8.91 -4.64 -1.23
C TRP A 220 9.51 -3.28 -1.57
N LYS A 221 10.71 -2.99 -1.04
CA LYS A 221 11.36 -1.67 -1.19
C LYS A 221 11.51 -1.17 -2.62
N ASP A 222 11.78 -2.06 -3.58
CA ASP A 222 11.92 -1.66 -4.98
C ASP A 222 10.56 -1.35 -5.60
N ASP A 223 9.53 -2.13 -5.28
CA ASP A 223 8.17 -1.81 -5.71
C ASP A 223 7.63 -0.56 -5.03
N TYR A 224 8.01 -0.28 -3.77
CA TYR A 224 7.67 0.96 -3.09
C TYR A 224 8.16 2.18 -3.90
N ARG A 225 9.42 2.18 -4.34
CA ARG A 225 9.97 3.24 -5.19
C ARG A 225 9.21 3.37 -6.49
N ARG A 226 8.85 2.24 -7.12
CA ARG A 226 8.05 2.22 -8.34
C ARG A 226 6.65 2.80 -8.12
N VAL A 227 5.99 2.49 -7.01
CA VAL A 227 4.70 3.07 -6.63
C VAL A 227 4.81 4.59 -6.46
N ILE A 228 5.86 5.08 -5.80
CA ILE A 228 6.11 6.53 -5.68
C ILE A 228 6.35 7.19 -7.04
N ASP A 229 7.14 6.56 -7.92
CA ASP A 229 7.39 7.08 -9.27
C ASP A 229 6.11 7.12 -10.10
N ASN A 230 5.33 6.03 -10.08
CA ASN A 230 4.02 5.94 -10.73
C ASN A 230 3.06 7.03 -10.25
N TYR A 231 2.96 7.23 -8.93
CA TYR A 231 2.11 8.26 -8.34
C TYR A 231 2.47 9.66 -8.84
N LEU A 232 3.76 10.00 -8.81
CA LEU A 232 4.28 11.29 -9.27
C LEU A 232 4.16 11.45 -10.79
N HIS A 233 4.20 10.37 -11.56
CA HIS A 233 3.98 10.43 -13.00
C HIS A 233 2.51 10.69 -13.34
N LEU A 234 1.59 10.02 -12.65
CA LEU A 234 0.15 10.10 -12.90
C LEU A 234 -0.48 11.43 -12.50
N LEU A 235 0.08 12.11 -11.50
CA LEU A 235 -0.48 13.34 -10.94
C LEU A 235 0.43 14.54 -11.17
N ASP A 236 -0.19 15.70 -11.42
CA ASP A 236 0.51 16.97 -11.62
C ASP A 236 0.26 17.97 -10.47
N GLU A 237 -0.81 17.75 -9.70
CA GLU A 237 -1.22 18.60 -8.60
C GLU A 237 -1.32 17.77 -7.33
N PHE A 238 -0.80 18.32 -6.23
CA PHE A 238 -0.70 17.67 -4.94
C PHE A 238 -1.14 18.63 -3.84
N ASP A 239 -1.85 18.09 -2.86
CA ASP A 239 -2.24 18.84 -1.67
C ASP A 239 -1.06 19.07 -0.72
N ASP A 240 -1.16 20.12 0.11
CA ASP A 240 -0.12 20.47 1.09
C ASP A 240 0.16 19.31 2.09
N ASN A 241 -0.87 18.49 2.36
CA ASN A 241 -0.82 17.31 3.24
C ASN A 241 -1.02 15.99 2.47
N ASP A 242 -0.60 15.94 1.21
CA ASP A 242 -0.66 14.73 0.39
C ASP A 242 -0.02 13.53 1.11
N VAL A 243 -0.82 12.51 1.41
CA VAL A 243 -0.40 11.36 2.24
C VAL A 243 0.74 10.57 1.61
N VAL A 244 0.75 10.41 0.29
CA VAL A 244 1.79 9.64 -0.42
C VAL A 244 3.11 10.39 -0.35
N LEU A 245 3.09 11.69 -0.60
CA LEU A 245 4.31 12.50 -0.57
C LEU A 245 4.83 12.75 0.85
N VAL A 246 3.94 12.85 1.85
CA VAL A 246 4.32 12.86 3.27
C VAL A 246 5.08 11.58 3.60
N HIS A 247 4.51 10.42 3.25
CA HIS A 247 5.11 9.13 3.52
C HIS A 247 6.45 8.96 2.79
N ALA A 248 6.54 9.42 1.53
CA ALA A 248 7.79 9.42 0.77
C ALA A 248 8.87 10.28 1.42
N LEU A 249 8.53 11.47 1.94
CA LEU A 249 9.48 12.32 2.66
C LEU A 249 10.02 11.64 3.93
N GLU A 250 9.17 10.94 4.68
CA GLU A 250 9.55 10.26 5.91
C GLU A 250 10.52 9.10 5.66
N HIS A 251 10.28 8.34 4.59
CA HIS A 251 11.01 7.11 4.29
C HIS A 251 12.16 7.27 3.29
N LEU A 252 11.96 8.03 2.21
CA LEU A 252 12.99 8.28 1.17
C LEU A 252 13.84 9.51 1.46
N ARG A 253 13.46 10.35 2.43
CA ARG A 253 14.13 11.62 2.74
C ARG A 253 14.15 12.55 1.52
N ARG A 254 14.97 13.58 1.56
CA ARG A 254 15.07 14.57 0.48
C ARG A 254 16.01 14.08 -0.64
N PRO A 255 15.59 14.12 -1.92
CA PRO A 255 16.44 13.75 -3.04
C PRO A 255 17.73 14.58 -3.16
N ASP A 256 17.76 15.82 -2.67
CA ASP A 256 18.94 16.70 -2.75
C ASP A 256 19.97 16.46 -1.62
N GLU A 257 19.61 15.68 -0.61
CA GLU A 257 20.47 15.36 0.53
C GLU A 257 21.29 14.07 0.28
N PRO A 258 22.48 13.92 0.89
CA PRO A 258 23.31 12.74 0.69
C PRO A 258 22.61 11.41 1.01
N ASP A 259 21.86 11.37 2.11
CA ASP A 259 21.17 10.14 2.56
C ASP A 259 19.98 9.81 1.67
N GLY A 260 19.24 10.82 1.21
CA GLY A 260 18.10 10.62 0.32
C GLY A 260 18.50 10.26 -1.11
N ARG A 261 19.61 10.80 -1.65
CA ARG A 261 20.05 10.50 -3.03
C ARG A 261 20.07 9.01 -3.37
N ARG A 262 20.55 8.17 -2.45
CA ARG A 262 20.59 6.71 -2.64
C ARG A 262 19.21 6.06 -2.51
N LEU A 263 18.33 6.61 -1.68
CA LEU A 263 16.99 6.08 -1.46
C LEU A 263 16.08 6.33 -2.66
N TRP A 264 16.31 7.43 -3.38
CA TRP A 264 15.61 7.82 -4.60
C TRP A 264 16.17 7.16 -5.88
N GLU A 265 17.21 6.33 -5.79
CA GLU A 265 17.69 5.53 -6.93
C GLU A 265 16.56 4.63 -7.47
N GLY A 266 16.30 4.71 -8.78
CA GLY A 266 15.21 4.00 -9.44
C GLY A 266 13.91 4.80 -9.63
N ILE A 267 13.80 5.99 -9.02
CA ILE A 267 12.72 6.94 -9.29
C ILE A 267 13.17 7.93 -10.36
N SER A 268 12.32 8.21 -11.35
CA SER A 268 12.66 9.09 -12.47
C SER A 268 13.05 10.50 -12.03
N GLU A 269 13.93 11.16 -12.79
CA GLU A 269 14.32 12.56 -12.51
C GLU A 269 13.13 13.51 -12.56
N GLU A 270 12.14 13.23 -13.40
CA GLU A 270 10.91 14.02 -13.48
C GLU A 270 10.10 13.94 -12.19
N SER A 271 9.87 12.73 -11.67
CA SER A 271 9.19 12.52 -10.39
C SER A 271 9.97 13.15 -9.24
N GLN A 272 11.30 13.03 -9.22
CA GLN A 272 12.13 13.72 -8.24
C GLN A 272 11.93 15.25 -8.28
N ARG A 273 11.84 15.85 -9.48
CA ARG A 273 11.55 17.29 -9.63
C ARG A 273 10.15 17.64 -9.13
N LYS A 274 9.12 16.85 -9.45
CA LYS A 274 7.75 17.05 -8.96
C LYS A 274 7.68 17.00 -7.44
N PHE A 275 8.31 15.98 -6.84
CA PHE A 275 8.41 15.85 -5.38
C PHE A 275 9.13 17.05 -4.75
N MET A 276 10.25 17.49 -5.32
CA MET A 276 10.98 18.65 -4.82
C MET A 276 10.16 19.93 -4.88
N LYS A 277 9.39 20.14 -5.97
CA LYS A 277 8.49 21.29 -6.11
C LYS A 277 7.40 21.27 -5.04
N TRP A 278 6.77 20.12 -4.82
CA TRP A 278 5.80 19.96 -3.73
C TRP A 278 6.44 20.22 -2.36
N LEU A 279 7.64 19.69 -2.11
CA LEU A 279 8.34 19.83 -0.84
C LEU A 279 8.75 21.29 -0.56
N ASP A 280 9.18 22.02 -1.59
CA ASP A 280 9.49 23.44 -1.49
C ASP A 280 8.22 24.23 -1.13
N TRP A 281 7.08 23.95 -1.77
CA TRP A 281 5.81 24.57 -1.41
C TRP A 281 5.34 24.21 0.01
N ARG A 282 5.41 22.94 0.40
CA ARG A 282 5.12 22.50 1.77
C ARG A 282 6.01 23.22 2.80
N THR A 283 7.26 23.51 2.45
CA THR A 283 8.17 24.29 3.31
C THR A 283 7.67 25.73 3.52
N VAL A 284 7.05 26.34 2.50
CA VAL A 284 6.38 27.66 2.62
C VAL A 284 5.20 27.57 3.59
N VAL A 285 4.35 26.55 3.42
CA VAL A 285 3.19 26.31 4.29
C VAL A 285 3.63 26.11 5.73
N ASP A 286 4.61 25.23 5.98
CA ASP A 286 5.15 24.98 7.32
C ASP A 286 5.73 26.26 7.96
N PHE A 287 6.39 27.11 7.17
CA PHE A 287 6.96 28.36 7.66
C PHE A 287 5.91 29.39 8.08
N PHE A 288 4.88 29.61 7.27
CA PHE A 288 3.88 30.65 7.56
C PHE A 288 2.73 30.15 8.42
N ASP A 289 2.18 28.97 8.17
CA ASP A 289 1.02 28.45 8.89
C ASP A 289 1.41 27.87 10.25
N ARG A 290 2.43 27.01 10.30
CA ARG A 290 2.76 26.24 11.51
C ARG A 290 3.72 26.97 12.45
N LEU A 291 4.65 27.77 11.91
CA LEU A 291 5.62 28.51 12.73
C LEU A 291 5.18 29.95 13.00
N ALA A 292 4.63 30.65 12.01
CA ALA A 292 4.23 32.06 12.15
C ALA A 292 2.76 32.24 12.55
N TYR A 293 1.90 31.23 12.32
CA TYR A 293 0.44 31.34 12.42
C TYR A 293 -0.11 32.51 11.58
N ASP A 294 0.44 32.69 10.37
CA ASP A 294 0.22 33.84 9.51
C ASP A 294 -0.41 33.43 8.16
N SER A 295 -1.73 33.30 8.17
CA SER A 295 -2.50 32.92 7.00
C SER A 295 -2.50 33.98 5.90
N GLU A 296 -2.32 35.26 6.24
CA GLU A 296 -2.30 36.37 5.27
C GLU A 296 -1.07 36.33 4.38
N ARG A 297 0.11 36.09 4.96
CA ARG A 297 1.36 35.95 4.21
C ARG A 297 1.38 34.66 3.40
N LEU A 298 0.89 33.56 3.95
CA LEU A 298 0.75 32.32 3.21
C LEU A 298 -0.17 32.49 1.99
N ALA A 299 -1.34 33.11 2.18
CA ALA A 299 -2.29 33.38 1.10
C ALA A 299 -1.67 34.25 0.00
N PHE A 300 -0.86 35.26 0.37
CA PHE A 300 -0.15 36.09 -0.58
C PHE A 300 0.85 35.28 -1.42
N TRP A 301 1.71 34.48 -0.79
CA TRP A 301 2.71 33.69 -1.51
C TRP A 301 2.11 32.55 -2.33
N ARG A 302 0.93 32.03 -1.94
CA ARG A 302 0.18 31.03 -2.72
C ARG A 302 -0.17 31.53 -4.12
N MET A 303 -0.35 32.83 -4.31
CA MET A 303 -0.61 33.44 -5.63
C MET A 303 0.59 33.31 -6.60
N PHE A 304 1.78 33.01 -6.09
CA PHE A 304 3.03 32.92 -6.84
C PHE A 304 3.64 31.51 -6.85
N LYS A 305 2.91 30.50 -6.34
CA LYS A 305 3.43 29.13 -6.15
C LYS A 305 4.02 28.52 -7.43
N ASP A 306 3.43 28.82 -8.59
CA ASP A 306 3.79 28.15 -9.84
C ASP A 306 5.17 28.57 -10.37
N GLY A 307 5.61 29.79 -10.04
CA GLY A 307 6.92 30.32 -10.40
C GLY A 307 8.03 30.02 -9.39
N LEU A 308 7.71 29.33 -8.29
CA LEU A 308 8.66 29.03 -7.23
C LEU A 308 9.63 27.92 -7.68
N GLU A 309 10.92 28.24 -7.75
CA GLU A 309 11.98 27.30 -8.15
C GLU A 309 12.53 26.50 -6.97
N TYR A 310 12.77 27.17 -5.83
CA TYR A 310 13.20 26.51 -4.60
C TYR A 310 12.95 27.33 -3.34
N VAL A 311 12.88 26.63 -2.20
CA VAL A 311 12.64 27.24 -0.89
C VAL A 311 13.64 26.73 0.14
N ARG A 312 14.23 27.63 0.94
CA ARG A 312 15.07 27.23 2.07
C ARG A 312 14.71 28.02 3.32
N VAL A 313 14.63 27.34 4.45
CA VAL A 313 14.48 27.98 5.77
C VAL A 313 15.80 27.87 6.54
N ARG A 314 16.26 28.98 7.13
CA ARG A 314 17.48 29.02 7.93
C ARG A 314 17.26 29.82 9.21
N ASN A 315 17.98 29.42 10.26
CA ASN A 315 18.07 30.26 11.45
C ASN A 315 18.89 31.51 11.11
N ALA A 316 18.40 32.66 11.54
CA ALA A 316 19.01 33.97 11.38
C ALA A 316 19.05 34.64 12.75
N GLY A 317 20.19 34.55 13.45
CA GLY A 317 20.28 34.99 14.84
C GLY A 317 19.25 34.29 15.73
N ASN A 318 18.37 35.08 16.36
CA ASN A 318 17.28 34.62 17.23
C ASN A 318 15.93 34.38 16.49
N THR A 319 15.92 34.46 15.16
CA THR A 319 14.71 34.25 14.34
C THR A 319 14.97 33.24 13.21
N LYS A 320 13.97 33.02 12.35
CA LYS A 320 14.11 32.24 11.12
C LYS A 320 13.88 33.13 9.91
N ALA A 321 14.59 32.83 8.83
CA ALA A 321 14.38 33.43 7.52
C ALA A 321 14.01 32.34 6.51
N ILE A 322 13.00 32.63 5.69
CA ILE A 322 12.67 31.86 4.50
C ILE A 322 13.24 32.58 3.27
N PHE A 323 13.83 31.79 2.40
CA PHE A 323 14.36 32.20 1.11
C PHE A 323 13.46 31.58 0.06
N LEU A 324 12.64 32.40 -0.60
CA LEU A 324 11.79 31.99 -1.72
C LEU A 324 12.47 32.42 -3.01
N VAL A 325 12.67 31.51 -3.95
CA VAL A 325 13.39 31.86 -5.17
C VAL A 325 12.56 31.60 -6.40
N PHE A 326 12.56 32.59 -7.27
CA PHE A 326 11.87 32.67 -8.54
C PHE A 326 12.91 32.90 -9.66
N PRO A 327 12.53 32.76 -10.94
CA PRO A 327 13.47 32.87 -12.05
C PRO A 327 14.26 34.18 -12.08
N GLN A 328 13.58 35.32 -11.84
CA GLN A 328 14.18 36.66 -11.96
C GLN A 328 14.55 37.30 -10.61
N VAL A 329 13.97 36.82 -9.51
CA VAL A 329 14.13 37.41 -8.18
C VAL A 329 14.20 36.37 -7.08
N ALA A 330 14.75 36.77 -5.94
CA ALA A 330 14.68 36.00 -4.71
C ALA A 330 14.12 36.88 -3.59
N VAL A 331 13.27 36.29 -2.77
CA VAL A 331 12.66 36.91 -1.59
C VAL A 331 13.32 36.35 -0.35
N ILE A 332 13.74 37.24 0.55
CA ILE A 332 14.15 36.89 1.90
C ILE A 332 13.12 37.47 2.85
N GLU A 333 12.45 36.62 3.59
CA GLU A 333 11.44 37.02 4.56
C GLU A 333 11.72 36.37 5.91
N PHE A 334 11.42 37.07 7.01
CA PHE A 334 11.68 36.57 8.35
C PHE A 334 10.40 36.25 9.10
N LEU A 335 10.51 35.36 10.08
CA LEU A 335 9.38 34.81 10.81
C LEU A 335 8.64 35.89 11.63
N ASP A 336 9.36 36.67 12.43
CA ASP A 336 8.73 37.59 13.38
C ASP A 336 8.01 38.75 12.68
N ILE A 337 6.83 39.10 13.19
CA ILE A 337 5.78 39.96 12.58
C ILE A 337 6.24 41.40 12.26
N ASN A 338 7.32 41.89 12.87
CA ASN A 338 7.92 43.20 12.52
C ASN A 338 8.90 43.13 11.33
N ASN A 339 9.03 41.98 10.69
CA ASN A 339 9.93 41.81 9.57
C ASN A 339 9.20 41.87 8.25
N ALA A 340 9.74 42.70 7.36
CA ALA A 340 9.37 42.78 5.97
C ALA A 340 9.96 41.64 5.12
N ALA A 341 9.36 41.42 3.96
CA ALA A 341 10.00 40.68 2.88
C ALA A 341 10.89 41.61 2.04
N TYR A 342 12.09 41.15 1.69
CA TYR A 342 13.04 41.86 0.84
C TYR A 342 13.21 41.10 -0.46
N ILE A 343 12.96 41.76 -1.59
CA ILE A 343 13.07 41.17 -2.92
C ILE A 343 14.36 41.67 -3.57
N TYR A 344 15.19 40.74 -4.01
CA TYR A 344 16.47 40.98 -4.65
C TYR A 344 16.44 40.46 -6.09
N PRO A 345 17.10 41.14 -7.04
CA PRO A 345 17.38 40.55 -8.35
C PRO A 345 18.11 39.21 -8.19
N ARG A 346 17.82 38.25 -9.07
CA ARG A 346 18.42 36.89 -9.02
C ARG A 346 19.94 36.92 -8.88
N HIS A 347 20.61 37.68 -9.73
CA HIS A 347 22.07 37.79 -9.74
C HIS A 347 22.65 38.37 -8.43
N VAL A 348 21.96 39.34 -7.82
CA VAL A 348 22.35 39.92 -6.51
C VAL A 348 22.24 38.85 -5.43
N TYR A 349 21.13 38.10 -5.44
CA TYR A 349 20.92 37.01 -4.50
C TYR A 349 21.98 35.93 -4.62
N GLU A 350 22.33 35.50 -5.84
CA GLU A 350 23.33 34.47 -6.07
C GLU A 350 24.70 34.88 -5.57
N GLN A 351 25.08 36.14 -5.84
CA GLN A 351 26.36 36.69 -5.43
C GLN A 351 26.45 36.87 -3.90
N ARG A 352 25.38 37.33 -3.24
CA ARG A 352 25.43 37.81 -1.84
C ARG A 352 24.81 36.85 -0.83
N PHE A 353 23.70 36.19 -1.19
CA PHE A 353 22.82 35.51 -0.23
C PHE A 353 22.71 33.99 -0.41
N ALA A 354 22.99 33.42 -1.60
CA ALA A 354 22.85 31.98 -1.86
C ALA A 354 23.71 31.09 -0.93
N ARG A 355 24.88 31.58 -0.50
CA ARG A 355 25.72 30.87 0.49
C ARG A 355 25.07 30.75 1.86
N HIS A 356 24.21 31.71 2.24
CA HIS A 356 23.42 31.65 3.46
C HIS A 356 22.26 30.66 3.31
N ALA A 357 21.51 30.73 2.22
CA ALA A 357 20.41 29.80 1.93
C ALA A 357 20.89 28.34 1.86
N SER A 358 22.06 28.07 1.26
CA SER A 358 22.66 26.73 1.23
C SER A 358 23.26 26.26 2.56
N GLY A 359 23.33 27.12 3.59
CA GLY A 359 23.94 26.79 4.87
C GLY A 359 25.48 26.81 4.87
N ARG A 360 26.11 27.10 3.72
CA ARG A 360 27.57 27.24 3.60
C ARG A 360 28.13 28.45 4.37
N ARG A 361 27.27 29.40 4.76
CA ARG A 361 27.59 30.54 5.62
C ARG A 361 26.49 30.75 6.65
N SER A 362 26.84 30.74 7.93
CA SER A 362 25.90 31.02 9.02
C SER A 362 25.36 32.45 8.95
N ILE A 363 24.11 32.65 9.38
CA ILE A 363 23.49 33.98 9.52
C ILE A 363 23.51 34.34 11.01
N THR A 364 24.61 34.95 11.47
CA THR A 364 24.76 35.38 12.86
C THR A 364 24.09 36.72 13.15
N TYR A 365 23.94 37.57 12.13
CA TYR A 365 23.40 38.92 12.25
C TYR A 365 22.29 39.15 11.21
N PRO A 366 21.00 39.07 11.59
CA PRO A 366 19.87 39.18 10.66
C PRO A 366 19.89 40.43 9.76
N PRO A 367 20.32 41.62 10.22
CA PRO A 367 20.38 42.80 9.35
C PRO A 367 21.32 42.66 8.15
N SER A 368 22.26 41.70 8.16
CA SER A 368 23.09 41.40 6.98
C SER A 368 22.28 40.88 5.77
N LEU A 369 21.06 40.40 6.01
CA LEU A 369 20.11 39.98 4.97
C LEU A 369 19.07 41.07 4.65
N LYS A 370 19.18 42.25 5.25
CA LYS A 370 18.25 43.39 5.09
C LYS A 370 18.92 44.55 4.33
N ASP A 371 19.67 44.22 3.28
CA ASP A 371 20.34 45.21 2.43
C ASP A 371 19.29 45.97 1.59
N ARG A 372 19.00 47.21 1.99
CA ARG A 372 17.97 48.05 1.35
C ARG A 372 18.44 48.66 0.03
N ASP A 373 19.74 48.90 -0.10
CA ASP A 373 20.31 49.51 -1.31
C ASP A 373 20.36 48.50 -2.46
N ALA A 374 20.46 47.21 -2.12
CA ALA A 374 20.48 46.13 -3.11
C ALA A 374 19.10 45.52 -3.42
N CYS A 375 18.07 45.78 -2.61
CA CYS A 375 16.73 45.26 -2.85
C CYS A 375 16.00 46.08 -3.92
N VAL A 376 15.25 45.41 -4.79
CA VAL A 376 14.37 46.07 -5.78
C VAL A 376 13.00 46.38 -5.21
N LEU A 377 12.55 45.62 -4.21
CA LEU A 377 11.30 45.86 -3.52
C LEU A 377 11.41 45.45 -2.05
N TRP A 378 10.81 46.25 -1.19
CA TRP A 378 10.72 46.01 0.25
C TRP A 378 9.24 46.02 0.68
N ILE A 379 8.73 44.86 1.08
CA ILE A 379 7.33 44.68 1.45
C ILE A 379 7.17 44.89 2.96
N HIS A 380 6.66 46.05 3.33
CA HIS A 380 6.21 46.27 4.70
C HIS A 380 4.79 45.72 4.90
N HIS A 381 4.62 44.77 5.81
CA HIS A 381 3.32 44.13 6.14
C HIS A 381 2.44 45.05 7.01
N SER A 382 2.10 46.24 6.49
CA SER A 382 1.08 47.13 7.08
C SER A 382 -0.31 46.79 6.53
N ARG A 383 -1.38 47.38 7.06
CA ARG A 383 -2.74 47.24 6.50
C ARG A 383 -2.75 47.37 4.96
N GLU A 384 -3.46 46.45 4.29
CA GLU A 384 -3.64 46.39 2.83
C GLU A 384 -2.34 46.24 2.01
N TRP A 385 -1.25 45.77 2.64
CA TRP A 385 0.03 45.56 1.96
C TRP A 385 -0.07 44.62 0.75
N GLN A 386 -0.92 43.59 0.82
CA GLN A 386 -1.10 42.59 -0.24
C GLN A 386 -1.54 43.28 -1.54
N ALA A 387 -2.62 44.08 -1.49
CA ALA A 387 -3.14 44.80 -2.65
C ALA A 387 -2.13 45.80 -3.20
N ARG A 388 -1.39 46.49 -2.31
CA ARG A 388 -0.37 47.47 -2.68
C ARG A 388 0.79 46.84 -3.46
N TYR A 389 1.26 45.66 -3.04
CA TYR A 389 2.47 45.05 -3.61
C TYR A 389 2.20 43.95 -4.64
N TYR A 390 0.96 43.44 -4.74
CA TYR A 390 0.63 42.32 -5.63
C TYR A 390 1.11 42.54 -7.07
N HIS A 391 0.75 43.65 -7.70
CA HIS A 391 1.10 43.92 -9.10
C HIS A 391 2.61 44.02 -9.33
N GLU A 392 3.34 44.57 -8.36
CA GLU A 392 4.78 44.73 -8.47
C GLU A 392 5.50 43.40 -8.30
N VAL A 393 5.10 42.59 -7.32
CA VAL A 393 5.61 41.22 -7.14
C VAL A 393 5.28 40.34 -8.35
N ALA A 394 4.05 40.41 -8.86
CA ALA A 394 3.64 39.66 -10.04
C ALA A 394 4.48 40.00 -11.29
N ARG A 395 4.90 41.26 -11.42
CA ARG A 395 5.81 41.68 -12.50
C ARG A 395 7.24 41.18 -12.30
N LEU A 396 7.70 41.07 -11.07
CA LEU A 396 9.06 40.65 -10.73
C LEU A 396 9.25 39.12 -10.73
N VAL A 397 8.20 38.36 -10.44
CA VAL A 397 8.26 36.89 -10.32
C VAL A 397 8.07 36.16 -11.67
N ARG A 398 7.37 36.79 -12.62
CA ARG A 398 7.29 36.32 -14.01
C ARG A 398 8.60 36.58 -14.75
#